data_AF-A0AAP0I965-F1
#
_entry.id   AF-A0AAP0I965-F1
#
_cell.length_a   1.000
_cell.length_b   1.000
_cell.length_c   1.000
_cell.angle_alpha   90.00
_cell.angle_beta   90.00
_cell.angle_gamma   90.00
#
_symmetry.space_group_name_H-M   'P 1'
#
loop_
_entity.id
_entity.type
_entity.pdbx_description
1 polymer ?
#
loop_
_entity_poly.entity_id
_entity_poly.type
_entity_poly.pdbx_seq_one_letter_code
_entity_poly.pdbx_strand_id
1 'polypeptide(L)'
;MLSRRFKGYKHELHKYYQTFNSHDEACEKPFNDVSAEDWELCCQEFASAKFKKSSEANTNNRGKAEINHCSGSKSFVRYQHELVFL
;
A
#
# COMPACT_ATOMS: atom_id res chain seq x y z
N MET A 1 16.77 -5.67 -3.82
CA MET A 1 16.68 -4.29 -3.31
C MET A 1 15.77 -3.41 -4.17
N LEU A 2 15.89 -3.45 -5.50
CA LEU A 2 15.10 -2.60 -6.41
C LEU A 2 13.57 -2.78 -6.27
N SER A 3 13.11 -4.02 -6.09
CA SER A 3 11.68 -4.34 -5.94
C SER A 3 11.01 -3.73 -4.70
N ARG A 4 11.74 -3.53 -3.60
CA ARG A 4 11.20 -2.88 -2.40
C ARG A 4 11.09 -1.37 -2.57
N ARG A 5 12.12 -0.76 -3.17
CA ARG A 5 12.14 0.68 -3.48
C ARG A 5 11.01 1.05 -4.44
N PHE A 6 10.82 0.26 -5.49
CA PHE A 6 9.73 0.46 -6.43
C PHE A 6 8.35 0.33 -5.79
N LYS A 7 8.15 -0.66 -4.90
CA LYS A 7 6.88 -0.79 -4.15
C LYS A 7 6.60 0.41 -3.25
N GLY A 8 7.63 0.94 -2.58
CA GLY A 8 7.51 2.15 -1.75
C GLY A 8 7.17 3.37 -2.60
N TYR A 9 7.88 3.56 -3.71
CA TYR A 9 7.63 4.65 -4.64
C TYR A 9 6.21 4.60 -5.22
N LYS A 10 5.76 3.43 -5.69
CA LYS A 10 4.38 3.23 -6.18
C LYS A 10 3.33 3.52 -5.10
N HIS A 11 3.64 3.23 -3.83
CA HIS A 11 2.77 3.61 -2.72
C HIS A 11 2.67 5.13 -2.56
N GLU A 12 3.77 5.87 -2.69
CA GLU A 12 3.74 7.34 -2.64
C GLU A 12 2.95 7.94 -3.81
N LEU A 13 3.14 7.43 -5.02
CA LEU A 13 2.36 7.82 -6.20
C LEU A 13 0.87 7.61 -5.97
N HIS A 14 0.48 6.43 -5.47
CA HIS A 14 -0.92 6.14 -5.19
C HIS A 14 -1.48 7.01 -4.05
N LYS A 15 -0.67 7.30 -3.03
CA LYS A 15 -1.06 8.21 -1.93
C LYS A 15 -1.33 9.62 -2.46
N TYR A 16 -0.48 10.12 -3.37
CA TYR A 16 -0.70 11.40 -4.03
C TYR A 16 -1.96 11.37 -4.91
N TYR A 17 -2.16 10.32 -5.70
CA TYR A 17 -3.37 10.10 -6.49
C TYR A 17 -4.65 10.17 -5.63
N GLN A 18 -4.62 9.58 -4.43
CA GLN A 18 -5.76 9.60 -3.49
C GLN A 18 -6.04 10.97 -2.85
N THR A 19 -5.17 11.96 -2.99
CA THR A 19 -5.44 13.31 -2.48
C THR A 19 -6.48 14.07 -3.32
N PHE A 20 -6.72 13.60 -4.55
CA PHE A 20 -7.71 14.16 -5.46
C PHE A 20 -9.05 13.44 -5.33
N ASN A 21 -10.14 14.19 -5.52
CA ASN A 21 -11.49 13.64 -5.42
C ASN A 21 -11.96 12.96 -6.73
N SER A 22 -11.36 13.33 -7.86
CA SER A 22 -11.71 12.80 -9.18
C SER A 22 -10.49 12.24 -9.89
N HIS A 23 -10.73 11.22 -10.73
CA HIS A 23 -9.70 10.61 -11.56
C HIS A 23 -9.12 11.61 -12.57
N ASP A 24 -9.98 12.37 -13.26
CA ASP A 24 -9.55 13.34 -14.27
C ASP A 24 -8.67 14.44 -13.65
N GLU A 25 -9.03 14.94 -12.46
CA GLU A 25 -8.23 15.93 -11.74
C GLU A 25 -6.84 15.38 -11.35
N ALA A 26 -6.79 14.10 -10.96
CA ALA A 26 -5.53 13.45 -10.63
C ALA A 26 -4.64 13.27 -11.87
N CYS A 27 -5.21 12.92 -13.03
CA CYS A 27 -4.47 12.75 -14.28
C CYS A 27 -3.83 14.06 -14.78
N GLU A 28 -4.49 15.20 -14.60
CA GLU A 28 -3.99 16.51 -15.04
C GLU A 28 -2.82 17.04 -14.19
N LYS A 29 -2.65 16.52 -12.97
CA LYS A 29 -1.64 16.98 -12.02
C LYS A 29 -0.58 15.88 -11.80
N PRO A 30 0.46 15.80 -12.65
CA PRO A 30 1.50 14.80 -12.51
C PRO A 30 2.33 15.01 -11.24
N PHE A 31 2.81 13.90 -10.68
CA PHE A 31 3.75 13.91 -9.55
C PHE A 31 5.09 14.51 -10.00
N ASN A 32 5.71 15.35 -9.16
CA ASN A 32 6.85 16.23 -9.52
C ASN A 32 8.02 15.57 -10.28
N ASP A 33 8.29 14.28 -10.06
CA ASP A 33 9.40 13.55 -10.67
C ASP A 33 8.95 12.49 -11.71
N VAL A 34 7.69 12.53 -12.15
CA VAL A 34 7.11 11.58 -13.11
C VAL A 34 6.72 12.31 -14.39
N SER A 35 7.07 11.73 -15.54
CA SER A 35 6.64 12.28 -16.83
C SER A 35 5.11 12.24 -16.95
N ALA A 36 4.52 13.13 -17.75
CA ALA A 36 3.06 13.13 -17.93
C ALA A 36 2.55 11.80 -18.50
N GLU A 37 3.30 11.18 -19.42
CA GLU A 37 2.98 9.89 -20.03
C GLU A 37 3.01 8.75 -19.01
N ASP A 38 4.07 8.68 -18.19
CA ASP A 38 4.19 7.67 -17.13
C ASP A 38 3.13 7.88 -16.04
N TRP A 39 2.78 9.13 -15.75
CA TRP A 39 1.75 9.47 -14.78
C TRP A 39 0.36 9.02 -15.25
N GLU A 40 0.04 9.25 -16.52
CA GLU A 40 -1.22 8.77 -17.11
C GLU A 40 -1.35 7.25 -16.98
N LEU A 41 -0.28 6.50 -17.29
CA LEU A 41 -0.25 5.05 -17.11
C LEU A 41 -0.46 4.64 -15.64
N CYS A 42 0.14 5.37 -14.70
CA CYS A 42 -0.07 5.13 -13.27
C CYS A 42 -1.53 5.37 -12.87
N CYS A 43 -2.13 6.48 -13.30
CA CYS A 43 -3.52 6.81 -13.03
C CYS A 43 -4.48 5.76 -13.60
N GLN A 44 -4.27 5.32 -14.85
CA GLN A 44 -5.05 4.23 -15.46
C GLN A 44 -4.92 2.93 -14.65
N GLU A 45 -3.70 2.60 -14.19
CA GLU A 45 -3.48 1.43 -13.35
C GLU A 45 -4.23 1.55 -12.00
N PHE A 46 -4.18 2.72 -11.35
CA PHE A 46 -4.85 2.96 -10.07
C PHE A 46 -6.38 2.95 -10.19
N ALA A 47 -6.92 3.47 -11.30
CA ALA A 47 -8.35 3.44 -11.58
C ALA A 47 -8.87 2.04 -11.94
N SER A 48 -7.98 1.13 -12.37
CA SER A 48 -8.33 -0.23 -12.76
C SER A 48 -9.03 -1.01 -11.65
N ALA A 49 -10.10 -1.73 -12.01
CA ALA A 49 -10.84 -2.58 -11.08
C ALA A 49 -9.95 -3.64 -10.41
N LYS A 50 -8.96 -4.17 -11.15
CA LYS A 50 -8.00 -5.17 -10.63
C LYS A 50 -7.16 -4.59 -9.49
N PHE A 51 -6.69 -3.35 -9.65
CA PHE A 51 -5.89 -2.67 -8.66
C PHE A 51 -6.72 -2.35 -7.41
N LYS A 52 -7.91 -1.74 -7.59
CA LYS A 52 -8.83 -1.42 -6.49
C LYS A 52 -9.19 -2.65 -5.66
N LYS A 53 -9.58 -3.75 -6.31
CA LYS A 53 -9.89 -5.03 -5.64
C LYS A 53 -8.72 -5.55 -4.81
N SER A 54 -7.51 -5.49 -5.36
CA SER A 54 -6.30 -5.96 -4.66
C SER A 54 -5.94 -5.04 -3.49
N SER A 55 -6.10 -3.73 -3.66
CA SER A 55 -5.82 -2.71 -2.64
C SER A 55 -6.76 -2.81 -1.45
N GLU A 56 -8.08 -2.95 -1.72
CA GLU A 56 -9.10 -3.17 -0.69
C GLU A 56 -8.88 -4.47 0.06
N ALA A 57 -8.61 -5.57 -0.65
CA ALA A 57 -8.31 -6.86 -0.03
C ALA A 57 -7.06 -6.78 0.86
N ASN A 58 -5.99 -6.13 0.41
CA ASN A 58 -4.77 -5.96 1.21
C ASN A 58 -5.01 -5.09 2.45
N THR A 59 -5.79 -4.02 2.32
CA THR A 59 -6.17 -3.16 3.45
C THR A 59 -6.98 -3.93 4.48
N ASN A 60 -7.98 -4.70 4.03
CA ASN A 60 -8.80 -5.53 4.90
C ASN A 60 -7.97 -6.63 5.58
N ASN A 61 -7.12 -7.32 4.83
CA ASN A 61 -6.21 -8.33 5.37
C ASN A 61 -5.25 -7.72 6.40
N ARG A 62 -4.79 -6.49 6.20
CA ARG A 62 -3.96 -5.78 7.17
C ARG A 62 -4.74 -5.39 8.42
N GLY A 63 -6.00 -5.00 8.29
CA GLY A 63 -6.88 -4.74 9.43
C GLY A 63 -7.19 -5.98 10.27
N LYS A 64 -7.25 -7.16 9.64
CA LYS A 64 -7.43 -8.46 10.32
C LYS A 64 -6.15 -9.02 10.95
N ALA A 65 -5.00 -8.41 10.69
CA ALA A 65 -3.73 -8.85 11.27
C ALA A 65 -3.66 -8.43 12.76
N GLU A 66 -4.29 -9.22 13.62
CA GLU A 66 -4.35 -9.03 15.07
C GLU A 66 -2.95 -9.07 15.72
N ILE A 67 -2.06 -9.90 15.18
CA ILE A 67 -0.69 -10.04 15.65
C ILE A 67 0.24 -9.51 14.57
N ASN A 68 0.73 -8.29 14.75
CA ASN A 68 1.91 -7.84 14.01
C ASN A 68 3.09 -8.66 14.55
N HIS A 69 3.62 -9.60 13.76
CA HIS A 69 4.91 -10.24 14.04
C HIS A 69 6.06 -9.21 13.93
N CYS A 70 5.97 -8.11 14.65
CA CYS A 70 7.09 -7.30 15.10
C CYS A 70 7.50 -7.84 16.47
N SER A 71 7.81 -9.14 16.54
CA SER A 71 8.63 -9.57 17.65
C SER A 71 10.01 -9.00 17.42
N GLY A 72 10.57 -8.31 18.42
CA GLY A 72 12.01 -8.23 18.56
C GLY A 72 12.59 -9.64 18.75
N SER A 73 13.63 -9.79 19.54
CA SER A 73 14.29 -11.08 19.83
C SER A 73 13.40 -12.14 20.55
N LYS A 74 12.10 -11.89 20.73
CA LYS A 74 11.18 -12.86 21.33
C LYS A 74 10.61 -13.79 20.25
N SER A 75 10.66 -15.09 20.49
CA SER A 75 10.06 -16.08 19.60
C SER A 75 8.52 -16.10 19.74
N PHE A 76 7.83 -16.52 18.68
CA PHE A 76 6.37 -16.68 18.69
C PHE A 76 5.87 -17.58 19.84
N VAL A 77 6.64 -18.62 20.17
CA VAL A 77 6.37 -19.53 21.29
C VAL A 77 6.32 -18.79 22.63
N ARG A 78 7.20 -17.80 22.85
CA ARG A 78 7.23 -17.01 24.08
C ARG A 78 5.97 -16.15 24.23
N TYR A 79 5.48 -15.60 23.12
CA TYR A 79 4.27 -14.79 23.12
C TYR A 79 3.01 -15.62 23.36
N GLN A 80 2.92 -16.81 22.75
CA GLN A 80 1.83 -17.75 23.04
C GLN A 80 1.79 -18.15 24.52
N HIS A 81 2.95 -18.43 25.13
CA HIS A 81 3.01 -18.73 26.56
C HIS A 81 2.52 -17.55 27.41
N GLU A 82 2.96 -16.32 27.13
CA GLU A 82 2.52 -15.13 27.90
C GLU A 82 1.01 -14.86 27.76
N LEU A 83 0.38 -15.18 26.63
CA LEU A 83 -1.07 -15.03 26.42
C LEU A 83 -1.93 -16.14 27.01
N VAL A 84 -1.39 -17.36 27.17
CA VAL A 84 -2.12 -18.53 27.71
C VAL A 84 -2.16 -18.53 29.24
N PHE A 85 -1.35 -17.70 29.91
CA PHE A 85 -1.29 -17.57 31.37
C PHE A 85 -1.90 -16.26 31.90
N LEU A 86 -2.87 -15.68 31.19
CA LEU A 86 -3.82 -14.66 31.68
C LEU A 86 -5.21 -15.28 31.83
#